data_AF-A0A9Q0XW90-F1
#
_entry.id   AF-A0A9Q0XW90-F1
#
_cell.length_a   1.000
_cell.length_b   1.000
_cell.length_c   1.000
_cell.angle_alpha   90.00
_cell.angle_beta   90.00
_cell.angle_gamma   90.00
#
_symmetry.space_group_name_H-M   'P 1'
#
loop_
_entity.id
_entity.type
_entity.pdbx_description
1 polymer ?
#
loop_
_entity_poly.entity_id
_entity_poly.type
_entity_poly.pdbx_seq_one_letter_code
_entity_poly.pdbx_strand_id
1 'polypeptide(L)'
;MKELQALREVLIRQHEQEVARLVKVKDNEIQRLLSTVNVLRDGAADKVKTALLNEAREEARKLFDGERMKMQQEIIELKSGKKQLEEALSNSMQADRMKAADLRVAYQSHQEEINRIKRECEKEIRKLMDEIKSKDRVILALEKDLGAQAGHTRKLLLQKEALDEQLVQVKEAERHHGSPKKELPVGAGEVTELTESLEQHTDERDLRRFQLKITELGAVIRKLEDRNTLLVDERNEQLKRLRESEVQLKPLVEKNRRLNKKNENLLQSIQRMEEKIKNLSRENVELKEKLFAQPILKRHTSLNELRSMHEAKEVEFLKLKIIEQQQLIDDLTLEREQWLHSKKQRRKSLKPPKMHVVETFFGFDEASVDSETSSVTSYNTDKTDRTPATPEEDVEYNTPKEEADLRFCQLTREYQALQRAYALLQEQVRGTVDAERDARTREQLQADLLKCQAKIEELEKALVAKGQDSKLIVENQVLMRTIQELLERIYKMELEENQLKSEIQDARDQNELLEFRILELEVRESLSCKLSNGTEFVFEPKLKFL
;
A
#
# COMPACT_ATOMS: atom_id res chain seq x y z
N MET A 1 -34.81 -33.27 11.40
CA MET A 1 -36.12 -33.73 11.93
C MET A 1 -36.02 -34.32 13.34
N LYS A 2 -35.20 -35.36 13.60
CA LYS A 2 -35.08 -35.96 14.94
C LYS A 2 -34.52 -35.01 16.03
N GLU A 3 -33.52 -34.21 15.70
CA GLU A 3 -32.92 -33.23 16.64
C GLU A 3 -33.87 -32.06 16.97
N LEU A 4 -34.60 -31.56 15.97
CA LEU A 4 -35.66 -30.57 16.16
C LEU A 4 -36.80 -31.09 17.06
N GLN A 5 -37.15 -32.37 16.90
CA GLN A 5 -38.16 -33.01 17.73
C GLN A 5 -37.67 -33.23 19.17
N ALA A 6 -36.40 -33.62 19.35
CA ALA A 6 -35.78 -33.71 20.68
C ALA A 6 -35.70 -32.34 21.37
N LEU A 7 -35.31 -31.29 20.65
CA LEU A 7 -35.28 -29.91 21.18
C LEU A 7 -36.69 -29.46 21.60
N ARG A 8 -37.70 -29.73 20.76
CA ARG A 8 -39.10 -29.42 21.06
C ARG A 8 -39.58 -30.13 22.34
N GLU A 9 -39.26 -31.41 22.51
CA GLU A 9 -39.61 -32.16 23.72
C GLU A 9 -38.89 -31.63 24.97
N VAL A 10 -37.64 -31.19 24.86
CA VAL A 10 -36.91 -30.56 25.97
C VAL A 10 -37.54 -29.23 26.37
N LEU A 11 -37.88 -28.36 25.41
CA LEU A 11 -38.57 -27.10 25.69
C LEU A 11 -39.95 -27.33 26.31
N ILE A 12 -40.71 -28.32 25.84
CA ILE A 12 -42.02 -28.66 26.43
C ILE A 12 -41.85 -29.10 27.89
N ARG A 13 -40.88 -30.00 28.18
CA ARG A 13 -40.60 -30.41 29.57
C ARG A 13 -40.15 -29.25 30.44
N GLN A 14 -39.32 -28.34 29.92
CA GLN A 14 -38.91 -27.13 30.64
C GLN A 14 -40.10 -26.22 30.93
N HIS A 15 -40.99 -26.04 29.96
CA HIS A 15 -42.19 -25.24 30.13
C HIS A 15 -43.16 -25.86 31.15
N GLU A 16 -43.42 -27.17 31.07
CA GLU A 16 -44.23 -27.89 32.05
C GLU A 16 -43.65 -27.80 33.46
N GLN A 17 -42.32 -27.89 33.58
CA GLN A 17 -41.62 -27.73 34.85
C GLN A 17 -41.76 -26.31 35.42
N GLU A 18 -41.64 -25.28 34.58
CA GLU A 18 -41.82 -23.89 35.02
C GLU A 18 -43.28 -23.59 35.38
N VAL A 19 -44.25 -24.13 34.63
CA VAL A 19 -45.68 -24.03 34.97
C VAL A 19 -45.96 -24.69 36.32
N ALA A 20 -45.45 -25.89 36.56
CA ALA A 20 -45.61 -26.58 37.85
C ALA A 20 -44.97 -25.78 39.01
N ARG A 21 -43.80 -25.17 38.76
CA ARG A 21 -43.13 -24.30 39.74
C ARG A 21 -43.97 -23.05 40.04
N LEU A 22 -44.50 -22.39 39.02
CA LEU A 22 -45.35 -21.21 39.15
C LEU A 22 -46.65 -21.51 39.90
N VAL A 23 -47.33 -22.62 39.58
CA VAL A 23 -48.54 -23.06 40.30
C VAL A 23 -48.23 -23.24 41.78
N LYS A 24 -47.14 -23.94 42.13
CA LYS A 24 -46.74 -24.13 43.53
C LYS A 24 -46.47 -22.80 44.26
N VAL A 25 -45.84 -21.83 43.58
CA VAL A 25 -45.62 -20.49 44.14
C VAL A 25 -46.93 -19.76 44.37
N LYS A 26 -47.87 -19.82 43.41
CA LYS A 26 -49.18 -19.19 43.52
C LYS A 26 -50.03 -19.83 44.61
N ASP A 27 -50.06 -21.16 44.71
CA ASP A 27 -50.77 -21.87 45.77
C ASP A 27 -50.24 -21.50 47.16
N ASN A 28 -48.92 -21.41 47.32
CA ASN A 28 -48.31 -20.96 48.57
C ASN A 28 -48.72 -19.51 48.92
N GLU A 29 -48.76 -18.60 47.94
CA GLU A 29 -49.18 -17.22 48.19
C GLU A 29 -50.67 -17.13 48.51
N ILE A 30 -51.51 -17.92 47.85
CA ILE A 30 -52.94 -18.03 48.18
C ILE A 30 -53.10 -18.48 49.63
N GLN A 31 -52.37 -19.52 50.06
CA GLN A 31 -52.41 -20.00 51.45
C GLN A 31 -51.94 -18.92 52.45
N ARG A 32 -50.90 -18.15 52.11
CA ARG A 32 -50.39 -17.04 52.92
C ARG A 32 -51.42 -15.91 53.07
N LEU A 33 -52.05 -15.51 51.96
CA LEU A 33 -53.08 -14.47 51.93
C LEU A 33 -54.32 -14.90 52.71
N LEU A 34 -54.77 -16.14 52.52
CA LEU A 34 -55.89 -16.71 53.28
C LEU A 34 -55.61 -16.71 54.79
N SER A 35 -54.40 -17.10 55.20
CA SER A 35 -53.97 -17.06 56.61
C SER A 35 -54.02 -15.64 57.16
N THR A 36 -53.57 -14.65 56.38
CA THR A 36 -53.58 -13.23 56.77
C THR A 36 -55.01 -12.68 56.91
N VAL A 37 -55.90 -13.02 55.96
CA VAL A 37 -57.32 -12.64 56.00
C VAL A 37 -58.02 -13.21 57.23
N ASN A 38 -57.70 -14.45 57.61
CA ASN A 38 -58.27 -15.06 58.82
C ASN A 38 -57.86 -14.29 60.09
N VAL A 39 -56.58 -13.91 60.23
CA VAL A 39 -56.11 -13.11 61.38
C VAL A 39 -56.76 -11.72 61.43
N LEU A 40 -57.05 -11.12 60.26
CA LEU A 40 -57.80 -9.85 60.18
C LEU A 40 -59.26 -10.03 60.62
N ARG A 41 -59.91 -11.13 60.22
CA ARG A 41 -61.29 -11.46 60.65
C ARG A 41 -61.41 -11.65 62.15
N ASP A 42 -60.36 -12.16 62.80
CA ASP A 42 -60.29 -12.32 64.26
C ASP A 42 -60.02 -10.99 65.01
N GLY A 43 -60.00 -9.85 64.32
CA GLY A 43 -59.83 -8.52 64.92
C GLY A 43 -58.38 -8.15 65.28
N ALA A 44 -57.40 -8.96 64.88
CA ALA A 44 -55.98 -8.76 65.24
C ALA A 44 -55.19 -7.95 64.17
N ALA A 45 -55.77 -6.84 63.70
CA ALA A 45 -55.18 -6.02 62.63
C ALA A 45 -53.75 -5.52 62.93
N ASP A 46 -53.46 -5.19 64.20
CA ASP A 46 -52.13 -4.73 64.62
C ASP A 46 -51.05 -5.83 64.47
N LYS A 47 -51.42 -7.10 64.65
CA LYS A 47 -50.49 -8.23 64.44
C LYS A 47 -50.14 -8.40 62.96
N VAL A 48 -51.13 -8.25 62.08
CA VAL A 48 -50.94 -8.29 60.62
C VAL A 48 -50.09 -7.11 60.15
N LYS A 49 -50.39 -5.90 60.61
CA LYS A 49 -49.58 -4.70 60.31
C LYS A 49 -48.12 -4.88 60.75
N THR A 50 -47.89 -5.40 61.95
CA THR A 50 -46.54 -5.64 62.46
C THR A 50 -45.81 -6.72 61.67
N ALA A 51 -46.49 -7.81 61.29
CA ALA A 51 -45.93 -8.89 60.48
C ALA A 51 -45.52 -8.40 59.09
N LEU A 52 -46.40 -7.65 58.39
CA LEU A 52 -46.11 -7.08 57.07
C LEU A 52 -44.96 -6.06 57.10
N LEU A 53 -44.89 -5.22 58.15
CA LEU A 53 -43.77 -4.29 58.31
C LEU A 53 -42.44 -5.02 58.54
N ASN A 54 -42.45 -6.12 59.29
CA ASN A 54 -41.26 -6.94 59.48
C ASN A 54 -40.87 -7.68 58.20
N GLU A 55 -41.83 -8.20 57.45
CA GLU A 55 -41.60 -8.83 56.14
C GLU A 55 -40.99 -7.84 55.14
N ALA A 56 -41.56 -6.64 55.00
CA ALA A 56 -41.02 -5.59 54.14
C ALA A 56 -39.59 -5.15 54.56
N ARG A 57 -39.30 -5.10 55.87
CA ARG A 57 -37.96 -4.82 56.37
C ARG A 57 -36.96 -5.93 56.05
N GLU A 58 -37.36 -7.19 56.20
CA GLU A 58 -36.52 -8.34 55.89
C GLU A 58 -36.28 -8.48 54.38
N GLU A 59 -37.29 -8.21 53.55
CA GLU A 59 -37.12 -8.14 52.09
C GLU A 59 -36.17 -7.02 51.68
N ALA A 60 -36.33 -5.81 52.23
CA ALA A 60 -35.41 -4.70 51.97
C ALA A 60 -33.97 -5.02 52.39
N ARG A 61 -33.78 -5.69 53.54
CA ARG A 61 -32.47 -6.17 53.99
C ARG A 61 -31.87 -7.20 53.04
N LYS A 62 -32.66 -8.20 52.63
CA LYS A 62 -32.20 -9.25 51.69
C LYS A 62 -31.80 -8.66 50.33
N LEU A 63 -32.58 -7.72 49.81
CA LEU A 63 -32.27 -7.04 48.56
C LEU A 63 -30.96 -6.24 48.68
N PHE A 64 -30.83 -5.44 49.74
CA PHE A 64 -29.61 -4.67 50.01
C PHE A 64 -28.38 -5.56 50.19
N ASP A 65 -28.47 -6.64 50.96
CA ASP A 65 -27.36 -7.58 51.15
C ASP A 65 -27.00 -8.28 49.84
N GLY A 66 -28.00 -8.62 49.01
CA GLY A 66 -27.80 -9.17 47.67
C GLY A 66 -27.06 -8.21 46.74
N GLU A 67 -27.46 -6.94 46.71
CA GLU A 67 -26.76 -5.89 45.94
C GLU A 67 -25.35 -5.65 46.46
N ARG A 68 -25.16 -5.59 47.78
CA ARG A 68 -23.83 -5.46 48.40
C ARG A 68 -22.92 -6.60 47.97
N MET A 69 -23.40 -7.84 47.97
CA MET A 69 -22.63 -9.00 47.56
C MET A 69 -22.29 -8.96 46.06
N LYS A 70 -23.24 -8.56 45.20
CA LYS A 70 -22.99 -8.37 43.76
C LYS A 70 -21.91 -7.32 43.52
N MET A 71 -22.01 -6.16 44.16
CA MET A 71 -21.01 -5.09 44.06
C MET A 71 -19.64 -5.53 44.58
N GLN A 72 -19.59 -6.30 45.68
CA GLN A 72 -18.33 -6.86 46.19
C GLN A 72 -17.70 -7.84 45.21
N GLN A 73 -18.50 -8.68 44.56
CA GLN A 73 -18.04 -9.60 43.54
C GLN A 73 -17.50 -8.86 42.31
N GLU A 74 -18.22 -7.84 41.83
CA GLU A 74 -17.78 -6.98 40.72
C GLU A 74 -16.45 -6.28 41.04
N ILE A 75 -16.27 -5.78 42.27
CA ILE A 75 -14.99 -5.19 42.71
C ILE A 75 -13.85 -6.21 42.62
N ILE A 76 -14.08 -7.47 42.98
CA ILE A 76 -13.06 -8.52 42.91
C ILE A 76 -12.72 -8.84 41.46
N GLU A 77 -13.72 -8.94 40.59
CA GLU A 77 -13.55 -9.17 39.15
C GLU A 77 -12.82 -8.00 38.47
N LEU A 78 -13.16 -6.76 38.81
CA LEU A 78 -12.45 -5.58 38.33
C LEU A 78 -10.99 -5.55 38.80
N LYS A 79 -10.72 -5.96 40.04
CA LYS A 79 -9.34 -6.07 40.55
C LYS A 79 -8.54 -7.15 39.83
N SER A 80 -9.13 -8.30 39.54
CA SER A 80 -8.45 -9.37 38.82
C SER A 80 -8.22 -8.99 37.35
N GLY A 81 -9.22 -8.39 36.69
CA GLY A 81 -9.11 -7.86 35.34
C GLY A 81 -8.06 -6.76 35.22
N LYS A 82 -8.01 -5.84 36.19
CA LYS A 82 -6.94 -4.83 36.28
C LYS A 82 -5.56 -5.47 36.33
N LYS A 83 -5.37 -6.48 37.20
CA LYS A 83 -4.08 -7.17 37.33
C LYS A 83 -3.66 -7.84 36.02
N GLN A 84 -4.58 -8.49 35.32
CA GLN A 84 -4.31 -9.11 34.01
C GLN A 84 -3.91 -8.06 32.96
N LEU A 85 -4.57 -6.90 32.95
CA LEU A 85 -4.22 -5.81 32.04
C LEU A 85 -2.84 -5.21 32.37
N GLU A 86 -2.50 -5.06 33.64
CA GLU A 86 -1.17 -4.59 34.07
C GLU A 86 -0.06 -5.57 33.66
N GLU A 87 -0.29 -6.88 33.80
CA GLU A 87 0.64 -7.92 33.33
C GLU A 87 0.79 -7.91 31.80
N ALA A 88 -0.31 -7.80 31.07
CA ALA A 88 -0.30 -7.69 29.61
C ALA A 88 0.44 -6.44 29.12
N LEU A 89 0.23 -5.30 29.78
CA LEU A 89 0.94 -4.05 29.49
C LEU A 89 2.44 -4.19 29.73
N SER A 90 2.84 -4.77 30.87
CA SER A 90 4.25 -5.02 31.19
C SER A 90 4.92 -5.91 30.13
N ASN A 91 4.24 -6.98 29.71
CA ASN A 91 4.74 -7.89 28.67
C ASN A 91 4.88 -7.16 27.31
N SER A 92 3.91 -6.33 26.93
CA SER A 92 3.98 -5.53 25.72
C SER A 92 5.16 -4.54 25.76
N MET A 93 5.34 -3.84 26.88
CA MET A 93 6.46 -2.91 27.06
C MET A 93 7.82 -3.62 26.97
N GLN A 94 7.95 -4.81 27.54
CA GLN A 94 9.18 -5.60 27.43
C GLN A 94 9.44 -6.04 25.99
N ALA A 95 8.41 -6.49 25.27
CA ALA A 95 8.52 -6.87 23.87
C ALA A 95 8.97 -5.68 23.01
N ASP A 96 8.44 -4.48 23.25
CA ASP A 96 8.83 -3.28 22.50
C ASP A 96 10.25 -2.81 22.82
N ARG A 97 10.69 -2.92 24.08
CA ARG A 97 12.10 -2.70 24.45
C ARG A 97 13.04 -3.65 23.70
N MET A 98 12.67 -4.92 23.58
CA MET A 98 13.46 -5.92 22.87
C MET A 98 13.50 -5.62 21.36
N LYS A 99 12.36 -5.33 20.73
CA LYS A 99 12.31 -4.90 19.32
C LYS A 99 13.17 -3.66 19.06
N ALA A 100 13.14 -2.67 19.96
CA ALA A 100 13.96 -1.48 19.84
C ALA A 100 15.47 -1.79 19.98
N ALA A 101 15.85 -2.77 20.80
CA ALA A 101 17.22 -3.26 20.87
C ALA A 101 17.63 -3.97 19.57
N ASP A 102 16.79 -4.86 19.04
CA ASP A 102 17.04 -5.58 17.79
C ASP A 102 17.19 -4.62 16.60
N LEU A 103 16.34 -3.59 16.51
CA LEU A 103 16.44 -2.55 15.48
C LEU A 103 17.76 -1.78 15.56
N ARG A 104 18.25 -1.47 16.77
CA ARG A 104 19.55 -0.80 16.94
C ARG A 104 20.72 -1.69 16.50
N VAL A 105 20.68 -2.98 16.85
CA VAL A 105 21.70 -3.94 16.42
C VAL A 105 21.68 -4.13 14.91
N ALA A 106 20.50 -4.25 14.30
CA ALA A 106 20.35 -4.35 12.84
C ALA A 106 20.88 -3.09 12.15
N TYR A 107 20.56 -1.90 12.65
CA TYR A 107 21.08 -0.65 12.13
C TYR A 107 22.62 -0.60 12.20
N GLN A 108 23.21 -0.98 13.33
CA GLN A 108 24.66 -1.02 13.49
C GLN A 108 25.30 -2.01 12.49
N SER A 109 24.74 -3.21 12.33
CA SER A 109 25.23 -4.21 11.38
C SER A 109 25.16 -3.72 9.93
N HIS A 110 24.06 -3.07 9.54
CA HIS A 110 23.94 -2.47 8.20
C HIS A 110 24.93 -1.34 7.99
N GLN A 111 25.19 -0.53 9.01
CA GLN A 111 26.20 0.53 8.94
C GLN A 111 27.61 -0.04 8.76
N GLU A 112 27.93 -1.15 9.42
CA GLU A 112 29.19 -1.87 9.25
C GLU A 112 29.32 -2.47 7.84
N GLU A 113 28.24 -3.03 7.30
CA GLU A 113 28.23 -3.60 5.94
C GLU A 113 28.39 -2.53 4.86
N ILE A 114 27.70 -1.39 5.00
CA ILE A 114 27.90 -0.24 4.11
C ILE A 114 29.37 0.20 4.14
N ASN A 115 29.99 0.25 5.32
CA ASN A 115 31.39 0.62 5.46
C ASN A 115 32.33 -0.44 4.84
N ARG A 116 31.98 -1.73 4.93
CA ARG A 116 32.71 -2.82 4.27
C ARG A 116 32.66 -2.67 2.75
N ILE A 117 31.46 -2.55 2.18
CA ILE A 117 31.23 -2.40 0.73
C ILE A 117 32.00 -1.18 0.21
N LYS A 118 31.92 -0.03 0.89
CA LYS A 118 32.68 1.17 0.51
C LYS A 118 34.18 0.89 0.40
N ARG A 119 34.77 0.23 1.40
CA ARG A 119 36.20 -0.12 1.39
C ARG A 119 36.55 -1.12 0.28
N GLU A 120 35.67 -2.06 -0.02
CA GLU A 120 35.85 -3.04 -1.08
C GLU A 120 35.79 -2.37 -2.47
N CYS A 121 34.78 -1.54 -2.71
CA CYS A 121 34.67 -0.74 -3.92
C CYS A 121 35.89 0.16 -4.13
N GLU A 122 36.36 0.85 -3.08
CA GLU A 122 37.57 1.68 -3.17
C GLU A 122 38.83 0.87 -3.52
N LYS A 123 38.96 -0.36 -3.01
CA LYS A 123 40.06 -1.26 -3.34
C LYS A 123 39.96 -1.71 -4.80
N GLU A 124 38.75 -2.02 -5.27
CA GLU A 124 38.52 -2.45 -6.65
C GLU A 124 38.77 -1.32 -7.65
N ILE A 125 38.31 -0.11 -7.35
CA ILE A 125 38.65 1.09 -8.14
C ILE A 125 40.17 1.25 -8.24
N ARG A 126 40.90 1.13 -7.13
CA ARG A 126 42.37 1.21 -7.15
C ARG A 126 43.01 0.14 -8.04
N LYS A 127 42.56 -1.12 -7.94
CA LYS A 127 43.05 -2.22 -8.79
C LYS A 127 42.78 -1.96 -10.28
N LEU A 128 41.56 -1.55 -10.63
CA LEU A 128 41.18 -1.24 -12.01
C LEU A 128 42.00 -0.07 -12.57
N MET A 129 42.25 0.96 -11.75
CA MET A 129 43.10 2.08 -12.13
C MET A 129 44.54 1.65 -12.42
N ASP A 130 45.11 0.76 -11.61
CA ASP A 130 46.46 0.24 -11.84
C ASP A 130 46.52 -0.67 -13.07
N GLU A 131 45.47 -1.44 -13.34
CA GLU A 131 45.32 -2.24 -14.56
C GLU A 131 45.25 -1.36 -15.81
N ILE A 132 44.48 -0.27 -15.78
CA ILE A 132 44.41 0.72 -16.87
C ILE A 132 45.81 1.29 -17.14
N LYS A 133 46.51 1.79 -16.10
CA LYS A 133 47.88 2.30 -16.25
C LYS A 133 48.84 1.24 -16.80
N SER A 134 48.65 -0.03 -16.44
CA SER A 134 49.43 -1.13 -16.98
C SER A 134 49.15 -1.33 -18.47
N LYS A 135 47.87 -1.32 -18.89
CA LYS A 135 47.47 -1.43 -20.28
C LYS A 135 47.94 -0.24 -21.11
N ASP A 136 47.85 0.98 -20.60
CA ASP A 136 48.36 2.18 -21.28
C ASP A 136 49.86 2.07 -21.58
N ARG A 137 50.65 1.55 -20.63
CA ARG A 137 52.08 1.29 -20.85
C ARG A 137 52.33 0.26 -21.96
N VAL A 138 51.50 -0.78 -22.03
CA VAL A 138 51.59 -1.79 -23.09
C VAL A 138 51.20 -1.18 -24.45
N ILE A 139 50.14 -0.38 -24.49
CA ILE A 139 49.71 0.33 -25.71
C ILE A 139 50.83 1.23 -26.22
N LEU A 140 51.44 2.05 -25.35
CA LEU A 140 52.56 2.92 -25.72
C LEU A 140 53.76 2.14 -26.27
N ALA A 141 54.06 0.96 -25.72
CA ALA A 141 55.12 0.09 -26.23
C ALA A 141 54.79 -0.44 -27.63
N LEU A 142 53.56 -0.92 -27.83
CA LEU A 142 53.10 -1.42 -29.12
C LEU A 142 53.06 -0.33 -30.19
N GLU A 143 52.64 0.89 -29.84
CA GLU A 143 52.66 2.04 -30.75
C GLU A 143 54.08 2.39 -31.20
N LYS A 144 55.05 2.34 -30.27
CA LYS A 144 56.46 2.56 -30.59
C LYS A 144 57.01 1.48 -31.52
N ASP A 145 56.71 0.21 -31.26
CA ASP A 145 57.15 -0.92 -32.08
C ASP A 145 56.52 -0.87 -33.48
N LEU A 146 55.23 -0.52 -33.57
CA LEU A 146 54.52 -0.32 -34.83
C LEU A 146 55.14 0.83 -35.64
N GLY A 147 55.49 1.94 -34.98
CA GLY A 147 56.21 3.05 -35.62
C GLY A 147 57.59 2.66 -36.14
N ALA A 148 58.34 1.87 -35.38
CA ALA A 148 59.64 1.34 -35.81
C ALA A 148 59.50 0.39 -37.02
N GLN A 149 58.50 -0.49 -37.00
CA GLN A 149 58.18 -1.39 -38.10
C GLN A 149 57.77 -0.63 -39.36
N ALA A 150 56.90 0.37 -39.24
CA ALA A 150 56.51 1.23 -40.36
C ALA A 150 57.72 1.97 -40.97
N GLY A 151 58.64 2.45 -40.12
CA GLY A 151 59.90 3.06 -40.57
C GLY A 151 60.80 2.08 -41.32
N HIS A 152 60.90 0.83 -40.84
CA HIS A 152 61.66 -0.23 -41.52
C HIS A 152 61.04 -0.58 -42.88
N THR A 153 59.71 -0.75 -42.95
CA THR A 153 58.98 -1.00 -44.20
C THR A 153 59.19 0.11 -45.22
N ARG A 154 59.17 1.39 -44.81
CA ARG A 154 59.44 2.52 -45.72
C ARG A 154 60.87 2.49 -46.28
N LYS A 155 61.87 2.13 -45.47
CA LYS A 155 63.25 1.98 -45.95
C LYS A 155 63.36 0.86 -47.00
N LEU A 156 62.71 -0.27 -46.77
CA LEU A 156 62.66 -1.36 -47.74
C LEU A 156 61.96 -0.96 -49.04
N LEU A 157 60.87 -0.18 -48.97
CA LEU A 157 60.20 0.35 -50.15
C LEU A 157 61.12 1.28 -50.96
N LEU A 158 61.84 2.20 -50.32
CA LEU A 158 62.80 3.06 -51.01
C LEU A 158 63.96 2.27 -51.64
N GLN A 159 64.44 1.22 -50.97
CA GLN A 159 65.44 0.32 -51.54
C GLN A 159 64.90 -0.42 -52.76
N LYS A 160 63.64 -0.86 -52.71
CA LYS A 160 62.97 -1.49 -53.85
C LYS A 160 62.82 -0.52 -55.01
N GLU A 161 62.35 0.71 -54.77
CA GLU A 161 62.24 1.76 -55.80
C GLU A 161 63.59 2.06 -56.45
N ALA A 162 64.66 2.18 -55.66
CA ALA A 162 66.02 2.36 -56.19
C ALA A 162 66.50 1.17 -57.05
N LEU A 163 66.17 -0.07 -56.66
CA LEU A 163 66.45 -1.26 -57.47
C LEU A 163 65.61 -1.28 -58.75
N ASP A 164 64.34 -0.91 -58.67
CA ASP A 164 63.44 -0.81 -59.83
C ASP A 164 63.96 0.25 -60.82
N GLU A 165 64.46 1.40 -60.36
CA GLU A 165 65.12 2.42 -61.18
C GLU A 165 66.40 1.90 -61.86
N GLN A 166 67.26 1.19 -61.13
CA GLN A 166 68.45 0.55 -61.72
C GLN A 166 68.05 -0.46 -62.80
N LEU A 167 66.99 -1.22 -62.59
CA LEU A 167 66.49 -2.21 -63.53
C LEU A 167 65.91 -1.55 -64.79
N VAL A 168 65.25 -0.40 -64.66
CA VAL A 168 64.82 0.43 -65.79
C VAL A 168 66.03 0.96 -66.57
N GLN A 169 67.06 1.47 -65.90
CA GLN A 169 68.29 1.95 -66.55
C GLN A 169 69.02 0.82 -67.32
N VAL A 170 69.07 -0.39 -66.77
CA VAL A 170 69.61 -1.57 -67.48
C VAL A 170 68.76 -1.89 -68.72
N LYS A 171 67.43 -1.90 -68.59
CA LYS A 171 66.53 -2.13 -69.72
C LYS A 171 66.62 -1.03 -70.79
N GLU A 172 66.87 0.21 -70.40
CA GLU A 172 67.09 1.35 -71.31
C GLU A 172 68.46 1.27 -71.98
N ALA A 173 69.51 0.85 -71.25
CA ALA A 173 70.83 0.57 -71.81
C ALA A 173 70.79 -0.60 -72.82
N GLU A 174 69.95 -1.61 -72.57
CA GLU A 174 69.68 -2.71 -73.51
C GLU A 174 68.89 -2.26 -74.75
N ARG A 175 68.15 -1.14 -74.69
CA ARG A 175 67.44 -0.57 -75.86
C ARG A 175 68.35 0.21 -76.82
N HIS A 176 69.62 0.42 -76.47
CA HIS A 176 70.58 1.16 -77.31
C HIS A 176 71.76 0.32 -77.81
N HIS A 177 71.79 -0.98 -77.54
CA HIS A 177 72.75 -1.90 -78.15
C HIS A 177 72.07 -3.17 -78.67
N GLY A 178 71.92 -3.24 -80.00
CA GLY A 178 71.69 -4.50 -80.69
C GLY A 178 72.85 -5.48 -80.44
N SER A 179 72.48 -6.73 -80.18
CA SER A 179 73.30 -7.92 -79.89
C SER A 179 74.62 -8.03 -80.69
N PRO A 180 75.65 -8.73 -80.15
CA PRO A 180 75.79 -10.15 -80.52
C PRO A 180 76.29 -11.10 -79.40
N LYS A 181 75.76 -12.32 -79.50
CA LYS A 181 76.16 -13.62 -78.94
C LYS A 181 77.63 -13.78 -78.49
N LYS A 182 77.85 -14.52 -77.40
CA LYS A 182 79.03 -15.38 -77.22
C LYS A 182 78.71 -16.64 -76.40
N GLU A 183 79.27 -17.73 -76.88
CA GLU A 183 79.00 -19.13 -76.57
C GLU A 183 79.55 -19.59 -75.21
N LEU A 184 78.95 -20.68 -74.72
CA LEU A 184 79.42 -21.53 -73.61
C LEU A 184 80.85 -22.05 -73.85
N PRO A 185 81.54 -22.43 -72.77
CA PRO A 185 82.01 -23.80 -72.74
C PRO A 185 81.58 -24.52 -71.45
N VAL A 186 81.06 -25.73 -71.66
CA VAL A 186 80.97 -26.81 -70.69
C VAL A 186 82.40 -27.21 -70.31
N GLY A 187 82.69 -27.22 -69.01
CA GLY A 187 83.91 -27.76 -68.42
C GLY A 187 83.55 -28.35 -67.06
N ALA A 188 83.16 -29.62 -67.08
CA ALA A 188 82.91 -30.43 -65.90
C ALA A 188 84.23 -30.78 -65.19
N GLY A 189 84.18 -30.84 -63.87
CA GLY A 189 85.17 -31.57 -63.08
C GLY A 189 85.58 -30.85 -61.80
N GLU A 190 85.08 -31.37 -60.68
CA GLU A 190 85.86 -31.53 -59.45
C GLU A 190 85.87 -30.39 -58.41
N VAL A 191 84.68 -29.91 -57.97
CA VAL A 191 84.50 -29.31 -56.62
C VAL A 191 83.08 -29.56 -56.08
N THR A 192 82.57 -30.80 -56.17
CA THR A 192 81.21 -31.14 -55.67
C THR A 192 81.24 -31.88 -54.32
N GLU A 193 82.37 -32.44 -53.88
CA GLU A 193 82.40 -33.21 -52.62
C GLU A 193 82.71 -32.40 -51.35
N LEU A 194 83.17 -31.15 -51.44
CA LEU A 194 83.44 -30.31 -50.25
C LEU A 194 82.29 -29.35 -49.90
N THR A 195 81.37 -29.10 -50.83
CA THR A 195 80.20 -28.23 -50.59
C THR A 195 79.06 -29.02 -49.94
N GLU A 196 78.84 -30.28 -50.34
CA GLU A 196 77.82 -31.15 -49.75
C GLU A 196 78.11 -31.48 -48.26
N SER A 197 79.38 -31.54 -47.86
CA SER A 197 79.77 -31.79 -46.45
C SER A 197 79.58 -30.56 -45.55
N LEU A 198 79.71 -29.34 -46.08
CA LEU A 198 79.46 -28.12 -45.31
C LEU A 198 77.96 -27.79 -45.23
N GLU A 199 77.18 -28.09 -46.28
CA GLU A 199 75.72 -27.94 -46.31
C GLU A 199 75.01 -28.98 -45.41
N GLN A 200 75.45 -30.25 -45.42
CA GLN A 200 74.90 -31.27 -44.50
C GLN A 200 75.14 -30.90 -43.02
N HIS A 201 76.29 -30.31 -42.68
CA HIS A 201 76.57 -29.87 -41.31
C HIS A 201 75.86 -28.56 -40.91
N THR A 202 75.43 -27.71 -41.84
CA THR A 202 74.52 -26.60 -41.54
C THR A 202 73.10 -27.10 -41.30
N ASP A 203 72.62 -28.03 -42.14
CA ASP A 203 71.29 -28.62 -42.02
C ASP A 203 71.13 -29.43 -40.73
N GLU A 204 72.15 -30.18 -40.29
CA GLU A 204 72.13 -30.87 -39.00
C GLU A 204 72.10 -29.91 -37.80
N ARG A 205 72.78 -28.76 -37.88
CA ARG A 205 72.78 -27.74 -36.83
C ARG A 205 71.44 -27.01 -36.75
N ASP A 206 70.85 -26.71 -37.90
CA ASP A 206 69.53 -26.08 -37.96
C ASP A 206 68.43 -27.07 -37.56
N LEU A 207 68.53 -28.34 -37.92
CA LEU A 207 67.65 -29.39 -37.41
C LEU A 207 67.73 -29.50 -35.88
N ARG A 208 68.92 -29.42 -35.28
CA ARG A 208 69.08 -29.39 -33.81
C ARG A 208 68.46 -28.14 -33.19
N ARG A 209 68.58 -26.96 -33.83
CA ARG A 209 67.92 -25.72 -33.37
C ARG A 209 66.40 -25.84 -33.44
N PHE A 210 65.85 -26.37 -34.53
CA PHE A 210 64.43 -26.63 -34.65
C PHE A 210 63.94 -27.64 -33.62
N GLN A 211 64.70 -28.71 -33.35
CA GLN A 211 64.37 -29.70 -32.34
C GLN A 211 64.33 -29.09 -30.92
N LEU A 212 65.31 -28.24 -30.60
CA LEU A 212 65.32 -27.46 -29.35
C LEU A 212 64.12 -26.50 -29.28
N LYS A 213 63.80 -25.84 -30.39
CA LYS A 213 62.65 -24.94 -30.44
C LYS A 213 61.32 -25.66 -30.24
N ILE A 214 61.17 -26.86 -30.82
CA ILE A 214 60.00 -27.73 -30.63
C ILE A 214 59.88 -28.16 -29.16
N THR A 215 60.99 -28.52 -28.51
CA THR A 215 60.98 -28.90 -27.09
C THR A 215 60.69 -27.71 -26.17
N GLU A 216 61.24 -26.53 -26.45
CA GLU A 216 60.90 -25.29 -25.75
C GLU A 216 59.43 -24.93 -25.88
N LEU A 217 58.89 -24.96 -27.10
CA LEU A 217 57.46 -24.70 -27.35
C LEU A 217 56.59 -25.76 -26.65
N GLY A 218 56.98 -27.03 -26.68
CA GLY A 218 56.30 -28.10 -25.95
C GLY A 218 56.33 -27.92 -24.42
N ALA A 219 57.38 -27.31 -23.86
CA ALA A 219 57.43 -26.94 -22.45
C ALA A 219 56.51 -25.75 -22.11
N VAL A 220 56.42 -24.77 -23.03
CA VAL A 220 55.47 -23.64 -22.89
C VAL A 220 54.03 -24.12 -22.98
N ILE A 221 53.71 -25.00 -23.94
CA ILE A 221 52.38 -25.60 -24.09
C ILE A 221 51.96 -26.29 -22.79
N ARG A 222 52.83 -27.15 -22.21
CA ARG A 222 52.54 -27.81 -20.93
C ARG A 222 52.29 -26.83 -19.78
N LYS A 223 53.09 -25.77 -19.66
CA LYS A 223 52.87 -24.72 -18.63
C LYS A 223 51.53 -23.99 -18.84
N LEU A 224 51.13 -23.77 -20.09
CA LEU A 224 49.84 -23.16 -20.41
C LEU A 224 48.69 -24.12 -20.14
N GLU A 225 48.85 -25.42 -20.39
CA GLU A 225 47.89 -26.47 -20.03
C GLU A 225 47.71 -26.53 -18.51
N ASP A 226 48.78 -26.58 -17.73
CA ASP A 226 48.73 -26.55 -16.26
C ASP A 226 48.03 -25.28 -15.74
N ARG A 227 48.38 -24.11 -16.29
CA ARG A 227 47.70 -22.84 -15.98
C ARG A 227 46.20 -22.91 -16.30
N ASN A 228 45.83 -23.52 -17.42
CA ASN A 228 44.45 -23.65 -17.85
C ASN A 228 43.66 -24.60 -16.93
N THR A 229 44.27 -25.71 -16.48
CA THR A 229 43.64 -26.59 -15.49
C THR A 229 43.34 -25.87 -14.17
N LEU A 230 44.29 -25.08 -13.65
CA LEU A 230 44.08 -24.28 -12.44
C LEU A 230 42.97 -23.24 -12.62
N LEU A 231 42.88 -22.58 -13.77
CA LEU A 231 41.81 -21.62 -14.06
C LEU A 231 40.44 -22.31 -14.14
N VAL A 232 40.37 -23.53 -14.66
CA VAL A 232 39.14 -24.34 -14.67
C VAL A 232 38.72 -24.69 -13.24
N ASP A 233 39.67 -25.09 -12.39
CA ASP A 233 39.40 -25.40 -10.99
C ASP A 233 38.94 -24.16 -10.20
N GLU A 234 39.61 -23.01 -10.38
CA GLU A 234 39.20 -21.73 -9.78
C GLU A 234 37.77 -21.35 -10.22
N ARG A 235 37.45 -21.49 -11.50
CA ARG A 235 36.12 -21.20 -12.05
C ARG A 235 35.05 -22.14 -11.46
N ASN A 236 35.36 -23.41 -11.30
CA ASN A 236 34.45 -24.40 -10.72
C ASN A 236 34.19 -24.13 -9.24
N GLU A 237 35.22 -23.75 -8.49
CA GLU A 237 35.12 -23.38 -7.08
C GLU A 237 34.33 -22.08 -6.90
N GLN A 238 34.51 -21.09 -7.78
CA GLN A 238 33.67 -19.88 -7.80
C GLN A 238 32.20 -20.20 -8.08
N LEU A 239 31.92 -21.08 -9.06
CA LEU A 239 30.56 -21.54 -9.34
C LEU A 239 29.92 -22.24 -8.15
N LYS A 240 30.70 -23.04 -7.41
CA LYS A 240 30.23 -23.71 -6.19
C LYS A 240 29.83 -22.69 -5.12
N ARG A 241 30.67 -21.70 -4.85
CA ARG A 241 30.36 -20.60 -3.90
C ARG A 241 29.14 -19.79 -4.33
N LEU A 242 29.00 -19.53 -5.63
CA LEU A 242 27.82 -18.85 -6.18
C LEU A 242 26.55 -19.65 -5.87
N ARG A 243 26.53 -20.96 -6.17
CA ARG A 243 25.39 -21.83 -5.85
C ARG A 243 25.09 -21.88 -4.36
N GLU A 244 26.11 -21.96 -3.51
CA GLU A 244 25.95 -21.94 -2.05
C GLU A 244 25.33 -20.61 -1.57
N SER A 245 25.76 -19.48 -2.14
CA SER A 245 25.17 -18.16 -1.84
C SER A 245 23.72 -18.03 -2.31
N GLU A 246 23.38 -18.57 -3.49
CA GLU A 246 22.00 -18.60 -4.00
C GLU A 246 21.08 -19.44 -3.09
N VAL A 247 21.58 -20.58 -2.59
CA VAL A 247 20.85 -21.44 -1.65
C VAL A 247 20.58 -20.69 -0.33
N GLN A 248 21.54 -19.90 0.16
CA GLN A 248 21.34 -19.08 1.35
C GLN A 248 20.38 -17.91 1.13
N LEU A 249 20.33 -17.33 -0.09
CA LEU A 249 19.44 -16.22 -0.42
C LEU A 249 17.97 -16.64 -0.53
N LYS A 250 17.69 -17.84 -1.07
CA LYS A 250 16.32 -18.36 -1.26
C LYS A 250 15.41 -18.25 -0.02
N PRO A 251 15.79 -18.72 1.19
CA PRO A 251 14.94 -18.60 2.37
C PRO A 251 14.74 -17.15 2.82
N LEU A 252 15.70 -16.26 2.57
CA LEU A 252 15.57 -14.83 2.87
C LEU A 252 14.57 -14.16 1.94
N VAL A 253 14.61 -14.47 0.65
CA VAL A 253 13.64 -13.98 -0.34
C VAL A 253 12.23 -14.46 0.00
N GLU A 254 12.06 -15.73 0.36
CA GLU A 254 10.78 -16.29 0.77
C GLU A 254 10.27 -15.67 2.08
N LYS A 255 11.15 -15.45 3.06
CA LYS A 255 10.80 -14.71 4.30
C LYS A 255 10.36 -13.29 3.99
N ASN A 256 11.04 -12.59 3.10
CA ASN A 256 10.70 -11.23 2.69
C ASN A 256 9.34 -11.19 1.97
N ARG A 257 9.08 -12.14 1.07
CA ARG A 257 7.76 -12.31 0.41
C ARG A 257 6.63 -12.49 1.41
N ARG A 258 6.82 -13.31 2.45
CA ARG A 258 5.83 -13.50 3.52
C ARG A 258 5.60 -12.24 4.35
N LEU A 259 6.67 -11.50 4.65
CA LEU A 259 6.57 -10.23 5.37
C LEU A 259 5.83 -9.18 4.55
N ASN A 260 6.09 -9.08 3.25
CA ASN A 260 5.34 -8.18 2.37
C ASN A 260 3.86 -8.51 2.34
N LYS A 261 3.49 -9.79 2.24
CA LYS A 261 2.07 -10.19 2.31
C LYS A 261 1.42 -9.82 3.65
N LYS A 262 2.15 -9.91 4.76
CA LYS A 262 1.67 -9.43 6.07
C LYS A 262 1.51 -7.91 6.09
N ASN A 263 2.46 -7.16 5.51
CA ASN A 263 2.37 -5.71 5.41
C ASN A 263 1.16 -5.27 4.58
N GLU A 264 0.88 -5.94 3.44
CA GLU A 264 -0.31 -5.70 2.63
C GLU A 264 -1.60 -5.94 3.42
N ASN A 265 -1.67 -7.05 4.17
CA ASN A 265 -2.84 -7.36 5.01
C ASN A 265 -3.05 -6.31 6.12
N LEU A 266 -1.95 -5.86 6.77
CA LEU A 266 -2.01 -4.81 7.78
C LEU A 266 -2.43 -3.47 7.17
N LEU A 267 -1.92 -3.12 6.00
CA LEU A 267 -2.31 -1.92 5.26
C LEU A 267 -3.81 -1.93 4.94
N GLN A 268 -4.34 -3.06 4.46
CA GLN A 268 -5.78 -3.22 4.23
C GLN A 268 -6.59 -3.10 5.54
N SER A 269 -6.09 -3.65 6.65
CA SER A 269 -6.75 -3.52 7.95
C SER A 269 -6.77 -2.08 8.45
N ILE A 270 -5.68 -1.34 8.25
CA ILE A 270 -5.59 0.08 8.58
C ILE A 270 -6.58 0.88 7.75
N GLN A 271 -6.64 0.65 6.43
CA GLN A 271 -7.60 1.32 5.53
C GLN A 271 -9.05 1.10 5.99
N ARG A 272 -9.43 -0.14 6.34
CA ARG A 272 -10.78 -0.43 6.87
C ARG A 272 -11.06 0.31 8.18
N MET A 273 -10.07 0.42 9.07
CA MET A 273 -10.21 1.15 10.32
C MET A 273 -10.31 2.66 10.08
N GLU A 274 -9.53 3.21 9.15
CA GLU A 274 -9.61 4.61 8.73
C GLU A 274 -10.98 4.94 8.13
N GLU A 275 -11.52 4.07 7.29
CA GLU A 275 -12.89 4.19 6.76
C GLU A 275 -13.93 4.15 7.88
N LYS A 276 -13.79 3.23 8.85
CA LYS A 276 -14.67 3.18 10.02
C LYS A 276 -14.61 4.46 10.84
N ILE A 277 -13.41 5.03 11.05
CA ILE A 277 -13.22 6.31 11.75
C ILE A 277 -13.85 7.45 10.95
N LYS A 278 -13.69 7.49 9.62
CA LYS A 278 -14.35 8.49 8.77
C LYS A 278 -15.88 8.39 8.86
N ASN A 279 -16.43 7.18 8.87
CA ASN A 279 -17.87 6.95 9.01
C ASN A 279 -18.37 7.42 10.38
N LEU A 280 -17.72 7.01 11.47
CA LEU A 280 -18.05 7.46 12.82
C LEU A 280 -17.88 8.96 13.03
N SER A 281 -16.92 9.58 12.32
CA SER A 281 -16.73 11.03 12.34
C SER A 281 -17.88 11.75 11.63
N ARG A 282 -18.32 11.24 10.47
CA ARG A 282 -19.50 11.75 9.77
C ARG A 282 -20.78 11.58 10.60
N GLU A 283 -21.01 10.40 11.15
CA GLU A 283 -22.13 10.12 12.04
C GLU A 283 -22.12 11.02 13.28
N ASN A 284 -20.95 11.28 13.88
CA ASN A 284 -20.81 12.24 14.98
C ASN A 284 -21.20 13.66 14.58
N VAL A 285 -20.81 14.09 13.37
CA VAL A 285 -21.20 15.41 12.86
C VAL A 285 -22.70 15.46 12.62
N GLU A 286 -23.28 14.45 11.97
CA GLU A 286 -24.73 14.35 11.76
C GLU A 286 -25.52 14.31 13.07
N LEU A 287 -25.04 13.58 14.08
CA LEU A 287 -25.66 13.55 15.41
C LEU A 287 -25.54 14.90 16.11
N LYS A 288 -24.41 15.59 15.99
CA LYS A 288 -24.25 16.96 16.48
C LYS A 288 -25.23 17.91 15.78
N GLU A 289 -25.33 17.84 14.46
CA GLU A 289 -26.26 18.65 13.68
C GLU A 289 -27.71 18.34 14.04
N LYS A 290 -28.10 17.07 14.19
CA LYS A 290 -29.43 16.65 14.68
C LYS A 290 -29.69 17.16 16.10
N LEU A 291 -28.69 17.16 16.98
CA LEU A 291 -28.79 17.71 18.33
C LEU A 291 -28.91 19.26 18.32
N PHE A 292 -28.29 19.94 17.35
CA PHE A 292 -28.40 21.38 17.15
C PHE A 292 -29.69 21.79 16.42
N ALA A 293 -30.24 20.91 15.57
CA ALA A 293 -31.45 21.13 14.78
C ALA A 293 -32.73 20.74 15.54
N GLN A 294 -32.63 19.99 16.64
CA GLN A 294 -33.76 19.88 17.56
C GLN A 294 -34.05 21.24 18.22
N PRO A 295 -35.32 21.68 18.26
CA PRO A 295 -35.70 22.86 19.01
C PRO A 295 -35.55 22.58 20.51
N ILE A 296 -34.40 22.99 21.06
CA ILE A 296 -34.12 23.25 22.49
C ILE A 296 -34.87 22.29 23.45
N LEU A 297 -34.53 21.01 23.41
CA LEU A 297 -34.49 20.20 24.63
C LEU A 297 -33.04 20.20 25.10
N LYS A 298 -32.79 21.17 25.99
CA LYS A 298 -31.51 21.51 26.58
C LYS A 298 -30.76 20.26 27.04
N ARG A 299 -29.50 20.12 26.60
CA ARG A 299 -28.46 19.37 27.34
C ARG A 299 -28.58 19.71 28.82
N HIS A 300 -28.52 18.69 29.68
CA HIS A 300 -28.54 18.76 31.14
C HIS A 300 -28.06 20.11 31.68
N THR A 301 -29.00 21.02 31.86
CA THR A 301 -28.77 22.31 32.50
C THR A 301 -28.74 21.97 33.98
N SER A 302 -27.63 22.25 34.65
CA SER A 302 -27.55 21.97 36.09
C SER A 302 -28.69 22.69 36.81
N LEU A 303 -29.16 22.17 37.95
CA LEU A 303 -30.29 22.75 38.68
C LEU A 303 -30.08 24.25 39.01
N ASN A 304 -28.82 24.68 39.12
CA ASN A 304 -28.43 26.09 39.27
C ASN A 304 -28.67 26.93 38.00
N GLU A 305 -28.48 26.39 36.80
CA GLU A 305 -28.71 27.11 35.54
C GLU A 305 -30.20 27.22 35.22
N LEU A 306 -31.01 26.21 35.56
CA LEU A 306 -32.48 26.30 35.48
C LEU A 306 -33.03 27.35 36.43
N ARG A 307 -32.51 27.41 37.68
CA ARG A 307 -32.84 28.46 38.64
C ARG A 307 -32.42 29.84 38.12
N SER A 308 -31.20 29.98 37.61
CA SER A 308 -30.70 31.24 37.04
C SER A 308 -31.50 31.69 35.80
N MET A 309 -31.93 30.78 34.92
CA MET A 309 -32.78 31.12 33.78
C MET A 309 -34.21 31.48 34.21
N HIS A 310 -34.74 30.87 35.26
CA HIS A 310 -36.04 31.23 35.81
C HIS A 310 -35.98 32.61 36.47
N GLU A 311 -34.98 32.85 37.31
CA GLU A 311 -34.68 34.16 37.91
C GLU A 311 -34.47 35.24 36.82
N ALA A 312 -33.75 34.93 35.73
CA ALA A 312 -33.57 35.87 34.62
C ALA A 312 -34.88 36.20 33.90
N LYS A 313 -35.76 35.21 33.67
CA LYS A 313 -37.08 35.44 33.07
C LYS A 313 -38.01 36.23 33.99
N GLU A 314 -37.95 35.97 35.30
CA GLU A 314 -38.70 36.71 36.31
C GLU A 314 -38.22 38.16 36.41
N VAL A 315 -36.90 38.39 36.34
CA VAL A 315 -36.31 39.73 36.28
C VAL A 315 -36.74 40.47 35.00
N GLU A 316 -36.75 39.83 33.84
CA GLU A 316 -37.23 40.46 32.60
C GLU A 316 -38.74 40.77 32.65
N PHE A 317 -39.55 39.89 33.22
CA PHE A 317 -40.98 40.15 33.45
C PHE A 317 -41.20 41.33 34.41
N LEU A 318 -40.43 41.41 35.49
CA LEU A 318 -40.48 42.52 36.44
C LEU A 318 -40.00 43.83 35.80
N LYS A 319 -38.95 43.80 34.97
CA LYS A 319 -38.52 44.97 34.18
C LYS A 319 -39.62 45.46 33.25
N LEU A 320 -40.30 44.55 32.57
CA LEU A 320 -41.42 44.92 31.70
C LEU A 320 -42.57 45.54 32.50
N LYS A 321 -42.90 44.98 33.67
CA LYS A 321 -43.88 45.58 34.59
C LYS A 321 -43.46 46.94 35.12
N ILE A 322 -42.17 47.15 35.41
CA ILE A 322 -41.64 48.45 35.80
C ILE A 322 -41.76 49.45 34.65
N ILE A 323 -41.48 49.04 33.41
CA ILE A 323 -41.65 49.90 32.22
C ILE A 323 -43.13 50.26 32.04
N GLU A 324 -44.05 49.31 32.17
CA GLU A 324 -45.49 49.57 32.11
C GLU A 324 -45.95 50.53 33.23
N GLN A 325 -45.46 50.35 34.45
CA GLN A 325 -45.75 51.26 35.56
C GLN A 325 -45.14 52.64 35.33
N GLN A 326 -43.94 52.72 34.75
CA GLN A 326 -43.31 53.98 34.40
C GLN A 326 -44.10 54.71 33.32
N GLN A 327 -44.59 54.01 32.30
CA GLN A 327 -45.47 54.58 31.27
C GLN A 327 -46.76 55.12 31.90
N LEU A 328 -47.37 54.37 32.82
CA LEU A 328 -48.55 54.85 33.55
C LEU A 328 -48.25 56.09 34.39
N ILE A 329 -47.10 56.13 35.07
CA ILE A 329 -46.65 57.30 35.83
C ILE A 329 -46.43 58.49 34.90
N ASP A 330 -45.80 58.28 33.75
CA ASP A 330 -45.54 59.32 32.76
C ASP A 330 -46.84 59.86 32.17
N ASP A 331 -47.82 59.00 31.86
CA ASP A 331 -49.15 59.38 31.41
C ASP A 331 -49.90 60.21 32.47
N LEU A 332 -49.88 59.77 33.73
CA LEU A 332 -50.49 60.52 34.84
C LEU A 332 -49.75 61.84 35.11
N THR A 333 -48.44 61.87 34.91
CA THR A 333 -47.62 63.08 35.03
C THR A 333 -47.93 64.04 33.90
N LEU A 334 -48.10 63.54 32.68
CA LEU A 334 -48.52 64.31 31.51
C LEU A 334 -49.94 64.84 31.68
N GLU A 335 -50.89 64.05 32.20
CA GLU A 335 -52.23 64.53 32.53
C GLU A 335 -52.19 65.63 33.59
N ARG A 336 -51.36 65.48 34.62
CA ARG A 336 -51.13 66.52 35.65
C ARG A 336 -50.50 67.77 35.04
N GLU A 337 -49.53 67.63 34.15
CA GLU A 337 -48.89 68.75 33.45
C GLU A 337 -49.86 69.42 32.48
N GLN A 338 -50.68 68.66 31.75
CA GLN A 338 -51.77 69.17 30.92
C GLN A 338 -52.83 69.87 31.76
N TRP A 339 -53.11 69.39 32.97
CA TRP A 339 -54.01 70.06 33.91
C TRP A 339 -53.37 71.37 34.44
N LEU A 340 -52.07 71.36 34.73
CA LEU A 340 -51.29 72.55 35.12
C LEU A 340 -51.16 73.56 33.97
N HIS A 341 -50.98 73.11 32.73
CA HIS A 341 -50.95 73.91 31.51
C HIS A 341 -52.34 74.44 31.15
N SER A 342 -53.40 73.64 31.32
CA SER A 342 -54.80 74.07 31.20
C SER A 342 -55.15 75.14 32.24
N LYS A 343 -54.52 75.11 33.42
CA LYS A 343 -54.61 76.17 34.43
C LYS A 343 -53.73 77.39 34.11
N LYS A 344 -52.68 77.25 33.30
CA LYS A 344 -51.71 78.32 32.94
C LYS A 344 -51.90 78.94 31.55
N GLN A 345 -52.73 78.40 30.66
CA GLN A 345 -52.99 78.95 29.33
C GLN A 345 -54.42 79.49 29.15
N ARG A 346 -54.82 80.44 30.01
CA ARG A 346 -55.68 81.56 29.61
C ARG A 346 -54.80 82.72 29.16
N ARG A 347 -54.21 82.66 27.97
CA ARG A 347 -53.70 83.82 27.19
C ARG A 347 -53.14 83.35 25.82
N LYS A 348 -53.84 83.77 24.75
CA LYS A 348 -53.42 84.22 23.38
C LYS A 348 -52.21 83.51 22.72
N SER A 349 -52.11 83.25 21.41
CA SER A 349 -52.93 83.36 20.19
C SER A 349 -52.05 82.92 18.99
N LEU A 350 -52.64 82.28 17.96
CA LEU A 350 -52.40 82.43 16.50
C LEU A 350 -50.98 82.21 15.87
N LYS A 351 -50.78 81.09 15.13
CA LYS A 351 -50.71 80.96 13.63
C LYS A 351 -49.79 79.79 13.12
N PRO A 352 -50.01 79.28 11.87
CA PRO A 352 -49.58 77.96 11.33
C PRO A 352 -48.45 78.09 10.25
N PRO A 353 -47.94 77.05 9.50
CA PRO A 353 -48.67 76.25 8.46
C PRO A 353 -48.16 74.77 8.22
N LYS A 354 -49.00 73.84 7.69
CA LYS A 354 -48.98 73.15 6.34
C LYS A 354 -47.71 72.31 6.00
N MET A 355 -47.68 71.14 5.33
CA MET A 355 -48.49 70.48 4.28
C MET A 355 -48.15 68.97 4.14
N HIS A 356 -49.10 68.19 3.55
CA HIS A 356 -49.01 67.07 2.57
C HIS A 356 -47.71 66.25 2.43
N VAL A 357 -47.70 64.92 2.60
CA VAL A 357 -48.26 63.83 1.74
C VAL A 357 -47.58 63.71 0.36
N VAL A 358 -46.74 62.67 0.27
CA VAL A 358 -46.50 61.67 -0.80
C VAL A 358 -46.57 62.11 -2.27
N GLU A 359 -45.47 61.92 -2.99
CA GLU A 359 -45.50 61.31 -4.33
C GLU A 359 -44.17 60.61 -4.69
N THR A 360 -44.32 59.45 -5.32
CA THR A 360 -43.35 58.54 -5.95
C THR A 360 -42.60 59.15 -7.13
N PHE A 361 -41.37 58.71 -7.45
CA PHE A 361 -40.93 58.40 -8.83
C PHE A 361 -39.60 57.60 -8.83
N PHE A 362 -39.67 56.38 -9.41
CA PHE A 362 -38.79 55.77 -10.41
C PHE A 362 -37.25 55.85 -10.32
N GLY A 363 -36.60 54.68 -10.36
CA GLY A 363 -35.17 54.53 -10.62
C GLY A 363 -34.65 53.12 -10.31
N PHE A 364 -34.80 52.18 -11.25
CA PHE A 364 -34.02 50.94 -11.31
C PHE A 364 -32.66 51.27 -11.94
N ASP A 365 -31.56 50.80 -11.34
CA ASP A 365 -30.23 50.83 -11.94
C ASP A 365 -29.60 49.43 -11.78
N GLU A 366 -29.46 48.74 -12.90
CA GLU A 366 -28.86 47.41 -13.02
C GLU A 366 -27.53 47.49 -13.76
N ALA A 367 -26.61 46.65 -13.30
CA ALA A 367 -25.51 46.02 -14.04
C ALA A 367 -24.32 46.88 -14.50
N SER A 368 -23.23 46.74 -13.74
CA SER A 368 -21.86 46.99 -14.19
C SER A 368 -21.37 45.81 -15.04
N VAL A 369 -20.77 46.17 -16.17
CA VAL A 369 -20.23 45.35 -17.26
C VAL A 369 -18.74 45.11 -17.05
N ASP A 370 -18.21 44.07 -17.70
CA ASP A 370 -16.81 43.78 -18.12
C ASP A 370 -16.43 42.35 -17.69
N SER A 371 -15.92 41.43 -18.52
CA SER A 371 -15.43 41.44 -19.89
C SER A 371 -15.46 39.99 -20.41
N GLU A 372 -15.95 39.78 -21.63
CA GLU A 372 -15.66 38.59 -22.43
C GLU A 372 -15.03 39.03 -23.76
N THR A 373 -14.00 38.32 -24.22
CA THR A 373 -13.67 38.18 -25.65
C THR A 373 -12.84 36.89 -25.85
N SER A 374 -13.55 35.76 -26.06
CA SER A 374 -13.66 35.04 -27.34
C SER A 374 -12.53 35.25 -28.39
N SER A 375 -12.06 34.31 -29.22
CA SER A 375 -12.51 32.97 -29.64
C SER A 375 -11.47 32.30 -30.56
N VAL A 376 -11.62 30.99 -30.70
CA VAL A 376 -11.07 30.06 -31.71
C VAL A 376 -11.47 30.43 -33.15
N THR A 377 -10.60 30.18 -34.14
CA THR A 377 -11.01 29.68 -35.49
C THR A 377 -9.86 29.09 -36.32
N SER A 378 -10.17 27.96 -36.96
CA SER A 378 -9.44 27.16 -37.95
C SER A 378 -9.24 27.87 -39.31
N TYR A 379 -8.27 27.44 -40.14
CA TYR A 379 -8.47 27.01 -41.55
C TYR A 379 -7.21 26.35 -42.13
N ASN A 380 -7.44 25.31 -42.93
CA ASN A 380 -6.50 24.64 -43.84
C ASN A 380 -5.96 25.61 -44.91
N THR A 381 -4.71 25.41 -45.33
CA THR A 381 -4.33 25.53 -46.75
C THR A 381 -3.07 24.72 -47.05
N ASP A 382 -3.18 23.98 -48.15
CA ASP A 382 -2.25 23.01 -48.71
C ASP A 382 -1.64 23.61 -50.00
N LYS A 383 -0.46 23.14 -50.38
CA LYS A 383 0.23 23.21 -51.69
C LYS A 383 0.97 24.49 -52.14
N THR A 384 2.27 24.34 -52.34
CA THR A 384 3.05 24.56 -53.61
C THR A 384 4.54 24.37 -53.25
N ASP A 385 5.23 23.28 -53.59
CA ASP A 385 5.56 22.65 -54.89
C ASP A 385 6.58 23.45 -55.73
N ARG A 386 7.76 22.83 -55.86
CA ARG A 386 8.80 22.96 -56.91
C ARG A 386 9.67 24.22 -57.03
N THR A 387 10.98 23.98 -57.13
CA THR A 387 11.84 24.69 -58.08
C THR A 387 12.80 23.70 -58.76
N PRO A 388 12.81 23.64 -60.11
CA PRO A 388 13.68 22.80 -60.92
C PRO A 388 14.91 23.56 -61.47
N ALA A 389 15.80 22.78 -62.09
CA ALA A 389 16.65 23.10 -63.27
C ALA A 389 18.18 23.02 -63.06
N THR A 390 18.74 22.06 -63.81
CA THR A 390 20.13 21.90 -64.28
C THR A 390 20.56 23.03 -65.24
N PRO A 391 21.87 23.14 -65.51
CA PRO A 391 22.37 23.15 -66.89
C PRO A 391 23.53 22.15 -67.07
N GLU A 392 23.38 21.15 -67.95
CA GLU A 392 23.91 21.14 -69.33
C GLU A 392 25.43 20.98 -69.43
N GLU A 393 25.90 19.77 -69.77
CA GLU A 393 26.95 19.58 -70.79
C GLU A 393 26.58 18.36 -71.66
N ASP A 394 26.65 18.59 -72.96
CA ASP A 394 26.26 17.73 -74.07
C ASP A 394 27.24 16.57 -74.33
N VAL A 395 26.79 15.67 -75.22
CA VAL A 395 27.56 14.75 -76.08
C VAL A 395 27.94 13.41 -75.44
N GLU A 396 27.22 12.34 -75.77
CA GLU A 396 27.62 11.45 -76.88
C GLU A 396 26.70 10.21 -76.95
N TYR A 397 26.29 9.90 -78.18
CA TYR A 397 25.24 8.96 -78.53
C TYR A 397 25.76 7.52 -78.48
N ASN A 398 25.94 6.90 -77.29
CA ASN A 398 26.17 5.44 -77.14
C ASN A 398 25.95 4.86 -75.71
N THR A 399 25.32 5.57 -74.77
CA THR A 399 25.53 5.30 -73.32
C THR A 399 24.52 4.45 -72.53
N PRO A 400 23.29 4.08 -72.96
CA PRO A 400 22.40 3.31 -72.07
C PRO A 400 22.76 1.82 -71.99
N LYS A 401 23.44 1.27 -73.01
CA LYS A 401 23.79 -0.16 -73.06
C LYS A 401 25.08 -0.46 -72.28
N GLU A 402 26.09 0.39 -72.42
CA GLU A 402 27.36 0.23 -71.72
C GLU A 402 27.23 0.49 -70.21
N GLU A 403 26.40 1.45 -69.79
CA GLU A 403 26.09 1.64 -68.36
C GLU A 403 25.30 0.48 -67.76
N ALA A 404 24.37 -0.12 -68.52
CA ALA A 404 23.63 -1.30 -68.10
C ALA A 404 24.56 -2.52 -67.97
N ASP A 405 25.51 -2.69 -68.90
CA ASP A 405 26.50 -3.77 -68.87
C ASP A 405 27.49 -3.60 -67.70
N LEU A 406 27.90 -2.37 -67.39
CA LEU A 406 28.72 -2.07 -66.21
C LEU A 406 27.98 -2.33 -64.89
N ARG A 407 26.70 -1.94 -64.79
CA ARG A 407 25.85 -2.29 -63.64
C ARG A 407 25.67 -3.79 -63.49
N PHE A 408 25.46 -4.50 -64.60
CA PHE A 408 25.33 -5.96 -64.59
C PHE A 408 26.63 -6.64 -64.12
N CYS A 409 27.77 -6.14 -64.57
CA CYS A 409 29.09 -6.60 -64.12
C CYS A 409 29.33 -6.32 -62.63
N GLN A 410 28.95 -5.15 -62.12
CA GLN A 410 29.01 -4.84 -60.69
C GLN A 410 28.11 -5.76 -59.87
N LEU A 411 26.85 -5.91 -60.27
CA LEU A 411 25.88 -6.77 -59.59
C LEU A 411 26.34 -8.24 -59.59
N THR A 412 26.96 -8.70 -60.66
CA THR A 412 27.53 -10.06 -60.74
C THR A 412 28.70 -10.24 -59.78
N ARG A 413 29.58 -9.24 -59.64
CA ARG A 413 30.68 -9.27 -58.66
C ARG A 413 30.16 -9.28 -57.23
N GLU A 414 29.14 -8.46 -56.93
CA GLU A 414 28.49 -8.42 -55.62
C GLU A 414 27.78 -9.73 -55.30
N TYR A 415 27.07 -10.32 -56.27
CA TYR A 415 26.44 -11.62 -56.11
C TYR A 415 27.47 -12.72 -55.82
N GLN A 416 28.60 -12.74 -56.52
CA GLN A 416 29.69 -13.69 -56.27
C GLN A 416 30.38 -13.44 -54.91
N ALA A 417 30.47 -12.19 -54.46
CA ALA A 417 30.99 -11.86 -53.14
C ALA A 417 30.03 -12.34 -52.03
N LEU A 418 28.73 -12.18 -52.25
CA LEU A 418 27.69 -12.66 -51.33
C LEU A 418 27.65 -14.19 -51.28
N GLN A 419 27.76 -14.89 -52.42
CA GLN A 419 27.87 -16.35 -52.46
C GLN A 419 29.10 -16.85 -51.69
N ARG A 420 30.25 -16.18 -51.83
CA ARG A 420 31.46 -16.49 -51.06
C ARG A 420 31.28 -16.24 -49.57
N ALA A 421 30.66 -15.12 -49.18
CA ALA A 421 30.36 -14.82 -47.78
C ALA A 421 29.38 -15.84 -47.17
N TYR A 422 28.36 -16.26 -47.93
CA TYR A 422 27.42 -17.30 -47.52
C TYR A 422 28.11 -18.66 -47.37
N ALA A 423 29.01 -19.03 -48.28
CA ALA A 423 29.80 -20.26 -48.17
C ALA A 423 30.69 -20.26 -46.92
N LEU A 424 31.36 -19.14 -46.62
CA LEU A 424 32.18 -18.98 -45.41
C LEU A 424 31.35 -19.03 -44.12
N LEU A 425 30.16 -18.43 -44.11
CA LEU A 425 29.21 -18.55 -42.99
C LEU A 425 28.72 -19.98 -42.83
N GLN A 426 28.45 -20.68 -43.93
CA GLN A 426 28.00 -22.08 -43.88
C GLN A 426 29.12 -23.02 -43.43
N GLU A 427 30.38 -22.71 -43.76
CA GLU A 427 31.57 -23.40 -43.28
C GLU A 427 31.83 -23.13 -41.79
N GLN A 428 31.64 -21.89 -41.32
CA GLN A 428 31.68 -21.56 -39.88
C GLN A 428 30.55 -22.27 -39.11
N VAL A 429 29.32 -22.26 -39.61
CA VAL A 429 28.17 -22.91 -38.95
C VAL A 429 28.31 -24.45 -38.94
N ARG A 430 28.94 -25.04 -39.96
CA ARG A 430 29.27 -26.48 -39.97
C ARG A 430 30.49 -26.85 -39.12
N GLY A 431 31.38 -25.89 -38.82
CA GLY A 431 32.60 -26.10 -38.04
C GLY A 431 32.51 -25.74 -36.55
N THR A 432 31.52 -24.96 -36.10
CA THR A 432 31.41 -24.50 -34.71
C THR A 432 30.40 -25.25 -33.84
N VAL A 433 29.64 -26.19 -34.41
CA VAL A 433 28.79 -27.10 -33.62
C VAL A 433 29.54 -28.41 -33.46
N ASP A 434 30.38 -28.47 -32.43
CA ASP A 434 31.03 -29.70 -31.98
C ASP A 434 29.93 -30.65 -31.48
N ALA A 435 29.38 -31.47 -32.38
CA ALA A 435 28.23 -32.33 -32.13
C ALA A 435 28.48 -33.28 -30.93
N GLU A 436 29.73 -33.63 -30.65
CA GLU A 436 30.10 -34.39 -29.45
C GLU A 436 29.98 -33.55 -28.17
N ARG A 437 30.39 -32.28 -28.20
CA ARG A 437 30.27 -31.38 -27.05
C ARG A 437 28.81 -31.10 -26.72
N ASP A 438 27.97 -30.91 -27.73
CA ASP A 438 26.53 -30.73 -27.55
C ASP A 438 25.85 -32.02 -27.06
N ALA A 439 26.26 -33.19 -27.55
CA ALA A 439 25.79 -34.48 -27.05
C ALA A 439 26.15 -34.69 -25.56
N ARG A 440 27.42 -34.43 -25.19
CA ARG A 440 27.88 -34.50 -23.79
C ARG A 440 27.15 -33.52 -22.88
N THR A 441 26.85 -32.32 -23.38
CA THR A 441 26.10 -31.31 -22.62
C THR A 441 24.64 -31.76 -22.42
N ARG A 442 24.01 -32.35 -23.44
CA ARG A 442 22.66 -32.92 -23.31
C ARG A 442 22.62 -34.10 -22.35
N GLU A 443 23.57 -35.02 -22.43
CA GLU A 443 23.68 -36.16 -21.51
C GLU A 443 23.89 -35.70 -20.06
N GLN A 444 24.76 -34.71 -19.84
CA GLN A 444 24.98 -34.12 -18.52
C GLN A 444 23.71 -33.46 -17.96
N LEU A 445 23.00 -32.68 -18.78
CA LEU A 445 21.74 -32.07 -18.38
C LEU A 445 20.66 -33.12 -18.08
N GLN A 446 20.63 -34.21 -18.84
CA GLN A 446 19.70 -35.32 -18.61
C GLN A 446 20.02 -36.07 -17.30
N ALA A 447 21.30 -36.29 -17.01
CA ALA A 447 21.74 -36.88 -15.74
C ALA A 447 21.41 -35.98 -14.54
N ASP A 448 21.60 -34.67 -14.66
CA ASP A 448 21.30 -33.71 -13.60
C ASP A 448 19.79 -33.55 -13.38
N LEU A 449 18.99 -33.61 -14.44
CA LEU A 449 17.53 -33.64 -14.37
C LEU A 449 17.03 -34.88 -13.61
N LEU A 450 17.56 -36.07 -13.92
CA LEU A 450 17.22 -37.31 -13.20
C LEU A 450 17.60 -37.24 -11.71
N LYS A 451 18.77 -36.67 -11.39
CA LYS A 451 19.20 -36.47 -9.99
C LYS A 451 18.28 -35.51 -9.24
N CYS A 452 17.86 -34.43 -9.89
CA CYS A 452 16.93 -33.47 -9.29
C CYS A 452 15.55 -34.10 -9.06
N GLN A 453 15.05 -34.88 -10.02
CA GLN A 453 13.80 -35.63 -9.88
C GLN A 453 13.85 -36.61 -8.70
N ALA A 454 14.91 -37.42 -8.59
CA ALA A 454 15.09 -38.32 -7.45
C ALA A 454 15.14 -37.57 -6.12
N LYS A 455 15.82 -36.40 -6.08
CA LYS A 455 15.87 -35.57 -4.87
C LYS A 455 14.51 -35.00 -4.49
N ILE A 456 13.71 -34.59 -5.46
CA ILE A 456 12.34 -34.12 -5.26
C ILE A 456 11.50 -35.24 -4.66
N GLU A 457 11.53 -36.44 -5.26
CA GLU A 457 10.77 -37.59 -4.75
C GLU A 457 11.17 -38.00 -3.32
N GLU A 458 12.46 -37.94 -2.99
CA GLU A 458 12.94 -38.19 -1.61
C GLU A 458 12.41 -37.14 -0.62
N LEU A 459 12.42 -35.87 -1.02
CA LEU A 459 11.92 -34.77 -0.18
C LEU A 459 10.41 -34.88 0.01
N GLU A 460 9.66 -35.22 -1.03
CA GLU A 460 8.21 -35.47 -0.96
C GLU A 460 7.91 -36.64 -0.02
N LYS A 461 8.62 -37.77 -0.16
CA LYS A 461 8.49 -38.92 0.77
C LYS A 461 8.84 -38.52 2.21
N ALA A 462 9.87 -37.71 2.42
CA ALA A 462 10.25 -37.24 3.75
C ALA A 462 9.21 -36.27 4.35
N LEU A 463 8.55 -35.45 3.53
CA LEU A 463 7.52 -34.49 3.95
C LEU A 463 6.23 -35.22 4.34
N VAL A 464 5.86 -36.23 3.54
CA VAL A 464 4.76 -37.17 3.84
C VAL A 464 5.06 -37.98 5.11
N ALA A 465 6.27 -38.54 5.25
CA ALA A 465 6.69 -39.31 6.43
C ALA A 465 6.74 -38.47 7.71
N LYS A 466 7.08 -37.17 7.60
CA LYS A 466 7.03 -36.22 8.73
C LYS A 466 5.61 -35.80 9.09
N GLY A 467 4.60 -36.17 8.29
CA GLY A 467 3.19 -35.88 8.55
C GLY A 467 2.85 -34.39 8.64
N GLN A 468 3.72 -33.51 8.12
CA GLN A 468 3.54 -32.06 8.25
C GLN A 468 2.32 -31.56 7.48
N ASP A 469 2.07 -32.10 6.28
CA ASP A 469 0.86 -31.78 5.52
C ASP A 469 -0.40 -32.27 6.23
N SER A 470 -0.38 -33.47 6.81
CA SER A 470 -1.53 -34.01 7.55
C SER A 470 -1.86 -33.19 8.81
N LYS A 471 -0.84 -32.78 9.57
CA LYS A 471 -1.03 -31.95 10.77
C LYS A 471 -1.58 -30.56 10.43
N LEU A 472 -1.04 -29.90 9.41
CA LEU A 472 -1.53 -28.59 8.97
C LEU A 472 -2.96 -28.66 8.45
N ILE A 473 -3.32 -29.72 7.73
CA ILE A 473 -4.70 -29.93 7.26
C ILE A 473 -5.65 -30.12 8.45
N VAL A 474 -5.27 -30.91 9.45
CA VAL A 474 -6.08 -31.12 10.66
C VAL A 474 -6.24 -29.83 11.47
N GLU A 475 -5.16 -29.08 11.68
CA GLU A 475 -5.20 -27.78 12.37
C GLU A 475 -6.09 -26.77 11.63
N ASN A 476 -6.00 -26.71 10.30
CA ASN A 476 -6.85 -25.84 9.48
C ASN A 476 -8.33 -26.25 9.57
N GLN A 477 -8.63 -27.55 9.56
CA GLN A 477 -10.00 -28.05 9.75
C GLN A 477 -10.59 -27.76 11.14
N VAL A 478 -9.76 -27.76 12.19
CA VAL A 478 -10.19 -27.36 13.54
C VAL A 478 -10.47 -25.86 13.58
N LEU A 479 -9.57 -25.05 13.01
CA LEU A 479 -9.76 -23.60 12.93
C LEU A 479 -11.04 -23.24 12.17
N MET A 480 -11.30 -23.87 11.03
CA MET A 480 -12.53 -23.67 10.25
C MET A 480 -13.79 -23.97 11.07
N ARG A 481 -13.80 -25.04 11.87
CA ARG A 481 -14.92 -25.36 12.77
C ARG A 481 -15.11 -24.30 13.85
N THR A 482 -14.02 -23.88 14.50
CA THR A 482 -14.09 -22.84 15.54
C THR A 482 -14.56 -21.49 14.98
N ILE A 483 -14.14 -21.12 13.78
CA ILE A 483 -14.60 -19.90 13.10
C ILE A 483 -16.11 -19.99 12.84
N GLN A 484 -16.60 -21.14 12.36
CA GLN A 484 -18.02 -21.34 12.12
C GLN A 484 -18.85 -21.22 13.42
N GLU A 485 -18.40 -21.84 14.51
CA GLU A 485 -19.05 -21.75 15.82
C GLU A 485 -19.09 -20.32 16.37
N LEU A 486 -18.00 -19.56 16.19
CA LEU A 486 -17.93 -18.16 16.58
C LEU A 486 -18.88 -17.29 15.76
N LEU A 487 -18.97 -17.53 14.45
CA LEU A 487 -19.91 -16.81 13.58
C LEU A 487 -21.37 -17.07 13.97
N GLU A 488 -21.73 -18.32 14.26
CA GLU A 488 -23.08 -18.66 14.75
C GLU A 488 -23.38 -18.01 16.10
N ARG A 489 -22.38 -17.89 16.97
CA ARG A 489 -22.55 -17.23 18.28
C ARG A 489 -22.70 -15.72 18.15
N ILE A 490 -21.95 -15.08 17.25
CA ILE A 490 -22.12 -13.66 16.92
C ILE A 490 -23.53 -13.42 16.40
N TYR A 491 -24.00 -14.22 15.44
CA TYR A 491 -25.34 -14.09 14.88
C TYR A 491 -26.45 -14.22 15.94
N LYS A 492 -26.30 -15.15 16.90
CA LYS A 492 -27.25 -15.27 18.02
C LYS A 492 -27.24 -14.04 18.92
N MET A 493 -26.06 -13.52 19.27
CA MET A 493 -25.95 -12.31 20.10
C MET A 493 -26.52 -11.08 19.38
N GLU A 494 -26.35 -10.96 18.06
CA GLU A 494 -26.96 -9.88 17.26
C GLU A 494 -28.48 -9.97 17.26
N LEU A 495 -29.05 -11.18 17.20
CA LEU A 495 -30.49 -11.39 17.30
C LEU A 495 -31.02 -11.01 18.69
N GLU A 496 -30.36 -11.43 19.75
CA GLU A 496 -30.69 -11.07 21.14
C GLU A 496 -30.58 -9.56 21.36
N GLU A 497 -29.54 -8.91 20.82
CA GLU A 497 -29.37 -7.46 20.88
C GLU A 497 -30.55 -6.74 20.21
N ASN A 498 -30.98 -7.21 19.03
CA ASN A 498 -32.13 -6.64 18.33
C ASN A 498 -33.45 -6.84 19.09
N GLN A 499 -33.63 -8.00 19.74
CA GLN A 499 -34.79 -8.25 20.60
C GLN A 499 -34.79 -7.29 21.81
N LEU A 500 -33.66 -7.17 22.52
CA LEU A 500 -33.54 -6.26 23.65
C LEU A 500 -33.74 -4.80 23.25
N LYS A 501 -33.29 -4.39 22.06
CA LYS A 501 -33.58 -3.04 21.52
C LYS A 501 -35.07 -2.81 21.32
N SER A 502 -35.80 -3.81 20.83
CA SER A 502 -37.27 -3.73 20.70
C SER A 502 -37.93 -3.61 22.08
N GLU A 503 -37.54 -4.46 23.04
CA GLU A 503 -38.08 -4.41 24.40
C GLU A 503 -37.81 -3.08 25.11
N ILE A 504 -36.62 -2.50 24.92
CA ILE A 504 -36.29 -1.16 25.42
C ILE A 504 -37.19 -0.10 24.79
N GLN A 505 -37.48 -0.20 23.49
CA GLN A 505 -38.38 0.74 22.82
C GLN A 505 -39.81 0.59 23.33
N ASP A 506 -40.32 -0.63 23.46
CA ASP A 506 -41.65 -0.91 24.00
C ASP A 506 -41.79 -0.38 25.44
N ALA A 507 -40.75 -0.54 26.27
CA ALA A 507 -40.72 0.00 27.63
C ALA A 507 -40.70 1.53 27.66
N ARG A 508 -40.01 2.18 26.71
CA ARG A 508 -40.05 3.65 26.56
C ARG A 508 -41.43 4.14 26.18
N ASP A 509 -42.06 3.52 25.18
CA ASP A 509 -43.40 3.88 24.73
C ASP A 509 -44.44 3.70 25.85
N GLN A 510 -44.32 2.62 26.64
CA GLN A 510 -45.14 2.43 27.84
C GLN A 510 -44.90 3.51 28.90
N ASN A 511 -43.65 3.91 29.11
CA ASN A 511 -43.32 4.96 30.07
C ASN A 511 -43.88 6.32 29.63
N GLU A 512 -43.78 6.66 28.34
CA GLU A 512 -44.41 7.86 27.76
C GLU A 512 -45.93 7.84 27.99
N LEU A 513 -46.60 6.71 27.75
CA LEU A 513 -48.03 6.58 28.00
C LEU A 513 -48.40 6.77 29.48
N LEU A 514 -47.59 6.25 30.40
CA LEU A 514 -47.77 6.46 31.83
C LEU A 514 -47.57 7.92 32.22
N GLU A 515 -46.58 8.61 31.65
CA GLU A 515 -46.37 10.05 31.84
C GLU A 515 -47.59 10.86 31.37
N PHE A 516 -48.15 10.55 30.19
CA PHE A 516 -49.41 11.15 29.74
C PHE A 516 -50.56 10.90 30.70
N ARG A 517 -50.68 9.67 31.23
CA ARG A 517 -51.74 9.32 32.17
C ARG A 517 -51.60 10.04 33.51
N ILE A 518 -50.38 10.21 34.01
CA ILE A 518 -50.09 10.99 35.22
C ILE A 518 -50.50 12.44 34.99
N LEU A 519 -50.10 13.05 33.88
CA LEU A 519 -50.47 14.42 33.53
C LEU A 519 -52.00 14.61 33.44
N GLU A 520 -52.72 13.67 32.82
CA GLU A 520 -54.19 13.69 32.82
C GLU A 520 -54.78 13.66 34.22
N LEU A 521 -54.25 12.80 35.10
CA LEU A 521 -54.71 12.67 36.48
C LEU A 521 -54.43 13.95 37.28
N GLU A 522 -53.24 14.55 37.14
CA GLU A 522 -52.87 15.81 37.78
C GLU A 522 -53.79 16.97 37.34
N VAL A 523 -54.15 17.04 36.05
CA VAL A 523 -55.10 18.03 35.53
C VAL A 523 -56.49 17.79 36.10
N ARG A 524 -56.95 16.53 36.17
CA ARG A 524 -58.25 16.16 36.75
C ARG A 524 -58.32 16.47 38.24
N GLU A 525 -57.27 16.18 39.00
CA GLU A 525 -57.18 16.45 40.43
C GLU A 525 -57.13 17.96 40.68
N SER A 526 -56.40 18.72 39.86
CA SER A 526 -56.40 20.19 39.87
C SER A 526 -57.78 20.78 39.59
N LEU A 527 -58.54 20.21 38.65
CA LEU A 527 -59.92 20.61 38.36
C LEU A 527 -60.88 20.23 39.50
N SER A 528 -60.72 19.04 40.09
CA SER A 528 -61.52 18.57 41.23
C SER A 528 -61.27 19.42 42.49
N CYS A 529 -60.03 19.81 42.75
CA CYS A 529 -59.69 20.71 43.86
C CYS A 529 -60.26 22.11 43.64
N LYS A 530 -60.31 22.60 42.40
CA LYS A 530 -60.96 23.87 42.06
C LYS A 530 -62.49 23.83 42.20
N LEU A 531 -63.11 22.67 41.99
CA LEU A 531 -64.56 22.47 42.15
C LEU A 531 -64.99 22.23 43.61
N SER A 532 -64.08 21.71 44.46
CA SER A 532 -64.33 21.46 45.90
C SER A 532 -64.31 22.73 46.76
N ASN A 533 -63.67 23.80 46.30
CA ASN A 533 -63.74 25.11 46.96
C ASN A 533 -64.94 25.85 46.38
N GLY A 534 -66.08 25.80 47.09
CA GLY A 534 -67.39 26.30 46.69
C GLY A 534 -67.40 27.74 46.16
N THR A 535 -67.05 27.87 44.88
CA THR A 535 -67.13 29.11 44.12
C THR A 535 -67.78 28.74 42.79
N GLU A 536 -69.01 29.17 42.60
CA GLU A 536 -69.73 29.07 41.33
C GLU A 536 -68.93 29.75 40.23
N PHE A 537 -68.26 28.96 39.40
CA PHE A 537 -67.71 29.44 38.13
C PHE A 537 -68.76 29.24 37.05
N VAL A 538 -69.40 30.34 36.66
CA VAL A 538 -70.17 30.46 35.43
C VAL A 538 -69.23 30.22 34.25
N PHE A 539 -69.45 29.11 33.54
CA PHE A 539 -68.74 28.79 32.30
C PHE A 539 -69.32 29.65 31.16
N GLU A 540 -68.63 30.72 30.76
CA GLU A 540 -68.84 31.35 29.45
C GLU A 540 -67.92 30.67 28.42
N PRO A 541 -68.43 29.97 27.40
CA PRO A 541 -67.61 29.35 26.38
C PRO A 541 -67.21 30.40 25.34
N LYS A 542 -66.00 30.97 25.47
CA LYS A 542 -65.34 31.65 24.35
C LYS A 542 -64.51 30.63 23.57
N LEU A 543 -65.18 29.95 22.64
CA LEU A 543 -64.50 29.41 21.46
C LEU A 543 -63.97 30.59 20.62
N LYS A 544 -62.65 30.76 20.58
CA LYS A 544 -61.95 31.42 19.47
C LYS A 544 -60.66 30.67 19.17
N PHE A 545 -60.72 29.88 18.10
CA PHE A 545 -59.66 29.49 17.15
C PHE A 545 -58.20 29.53 17.62
N LEU A 546 -57.56 28.35 17.67
CA LEU A 546 -56.67 27.87 16.59
C LEU A 546 -56.48 26.35 16.69
#